data_AF-A0A970XRJ7-F1
#
_entry.id   AF-A0A970XRJ7-F1
#
_cell.length_a   1.000
_cell.length_b   1.000
_cell.length_c   1.000
_cell.angle_alpha   90.00
_cell.angle_beta   90.00
_cell.angle_gamma   90.00
#
_symmetry.space_group_name_H-M   'P 1'
#
loop_
_entity.id
_entity.type
_entity.pdbx_description
1 polymer ?
#
loop_
_entity_poly.entity_id
_entity_poly.type
_entity_poly.pdbx_seq_one_letter_code
_entity_poly.pdbx_strand_id
1 'polypeptide(L)'
;PVQTASRSYLARAVPEGHEGEIFGLYATTGRAAGWLANLLYFAFITWLMHPKAGVWGILVVFALGLALVITVPAKPKVIDLTRTTGA
;
A
#
# COMPACT_ATOMS: atom_id res chain seq x y z
N PRO A 1 11.33 25.15 2.91
CA PRO A 1 11.17 25.38 4.37
C PRO A 1 10.21 24.46 5.15
N VAL A 2 9.61 23.43 4.52
CA VAL A 2 8.95 22.30 5.24
C VAL A 2 9.85 21.06 5.36
N GLN A 3 10.98 21.05 4.63
CA GLN A 3 11.87 19.89 4.48
C GLN A 3 12.67 19.53 5.75
N THR A 4 13.00 20.49 6.61
CA THR A 4 13.89 20.26 7.76
C THR A 4 13.15 19.66 8.96
N ALA A 5 11.91 20.09 9.21
CA ALA A 5 11.09 19.56 10.30
C ALA A 5 10.69 18.09 10.07
N SER A 6 10.41 17.72 8.81
CA SER A 6 10.08 16.34 8.43
C SER A 6 11.25 15.38 8.64
N ARG A 7 12.48 15.83 8.36
CA ARG A 7 13.70 15.02 8.46
C ARG A 7 14.08 14.70 9.92
N SER A 8 13.80 15.61 10.85
CA SER A 8 14.05 15.42 12.29
C SER A 8 12.98 14.58 13.02
N TYR A 9 11.75 14.51 12.48
CA TYR A 9 10.68 13.63 12.98
C TYR A 9 10.85 12.19 12.47
N LEU A 10 11.28 12.04 11.20
CA LEU A 10 11.52 10.74 10.57
C LEU A 10 12.69 9.96 11.21
N ALA A 11 13.72 10.66 11.72
CA ALA A 11 14.87 10.02 12.37
C ALA A 11 14.59 9.47 13.79
N ARG A 12 13.44 9.79 14.40
CA ARG A 12 13.10 9.35 15.78
C ARG A 12 12.02 8.28 15.83
N ALA A 13 11.26 8.11 14.75
CA ALA A 13 10.11 7.22 14.70
C ALA A 13 10.44 5.83 14.11
N VAL A 14 11.66 5.64 13.59
CA VAL A 14 12.00 4.46 12.82
C VAL A 14 13.04 3.61 13.56
N PRO A 15 12.75 2.34 13.86
CA PRO A 15 13.75 1.39 14.35
C PRO A 15 14.73 1.06 13.23
N GLU A 16 16.03 1.09 13.55
CA GLU A 16 17.11 0.88 12.61
C GLU A 16 17.04 -0.52 11.94
N GLY A 17 17.13 -0.57 10.61
CA GLY A 17 17.40 -1.81 9.86
C GLY A 17 16.24 -2.43 9.05
N HIS A 18 14.98 -2.00 9.22
CA HIS A 18 13.83 -2.61 8.52
C HIS A 18 13.03 -1.63 7.64
N GLU A 19 13.55 -0.40 7.48
CA GLU A 19 12.91 0.65 6.69
C GLU A 19 12.71 0.24 5.24
N GLY A 20 13.71 -0.42 4.65
CA GLY A 20 13.72 -0.84 3.25
C GLY A 20 12.73 -1.98 2.95
N GLU A 21 12.44 -2.86 3.90
CA GLU A 21 11.49 -3.97 3.72
C GLU A 21 10.05 -3.45 3.73
N ILE A 22 9.72 -2.57 4.69
CA ILE A 22 8.40 -1.93 4.78
C ILE A 22 8.19 -0.95 3.60
N PHE A 23 9.20 -0.14 3.24
CA PHE A 23 9.12 0.73 2.05
C PHE A 23 9.05 -0.07 0.74
N GLY A 24 9.77 -1.19 0.65
CA GLY A 24 9.74 -2.09 -0.50
C GLY A 24 8.37 -2.74 -0.68
N LEU A 25 7.77 -3.26 0.40
CA LEU A 25 6.40 -3.79 0.40
C LEU A 25 5.39 -2.71 0.03
N TYR A 26 5.53 -1.50 0.57
CA TYR A 26 4.65 -0.38 0.24
C TYR A 26 4.77 0.04 -1.24
N ALA A 27 5.99 0.18 -1.75
CA ALA A 27 6.23 0.57 -3.13
C ALA A 27 5.74 -0.48 -4.14
N THR A 28 5.93 -1.77 -3.85
CA THR A 28 5.47 -2.86 -4.71
C THR A 28 3.96 -3.00 -4.68
N THR A 29 3.33 -2.89 -3.51
CA THR A 29 1.86 -2.95 -3.37
C THR A 29 1.19 -1.78 -4.10
N GLY A 30 1.74 -0.56 -3.99
CA GLY A 30 1.23 0.59 -4.73
C GLY A 30 1.32 0.42 -6.25
N ARG A 31 2.42 -0.14 -6.74
CA ARG A 31 2.62 -0.40 -8.18
C ARG A 31 1.73 -1.53 -8.69
N ALA A 32 1.55 -2.59 -7.90
CA ALA A 32 0.66 -3.70 -8.21
C ALA A 32 -0.81 -3.27 -8.24
N ALA A 33 -1.25 -2.44 -7.28
CA ALA A 33 -2.60 -1.91 -7.22
C ALA A 33 -2.96 -1.08 -8.47
N GLY A 34 -2.02 -0.26 -8.97
CA GLY A 34 -2.21 0.49 -10.21
C GLY A 34 -2.36 -0.41 -11.44
N TRP A 35 -1.61 -1.51 -11.51
CA TRP A 35 -1.74 -2.47 -12.62
C TRP A 35 -3.07 -3.24 -12.55
N LEU A 36 -3.47 -3.66 -11.35
CA LEU A 36 -4.74 -4.33 -11.09
C LEU A 36 -5.94 -3.43 -11.45
N ALA A 37 -5.86 -2.14 -11.14
CA ALA A 37 -6.91 -1.18 -11.48
C ALA A 37 -7.14 -1.07 -13.00
N ASN A 38 -6.05 -0.96 -13.77
CA ASN A 38 -6.11 -0.89 -15.23
C ASN A 38 -6.65 -2.20 -15.84
N LEU A 39 -6.25 -3.35 -15.30
CA LEU A 39 -6.76 -4.67 -15.72
C LEU A 39 -8.27 -4.79 -15.48
N LEU A 40 -8.75 -4.44 -14.29
CA LEU A 40 -10.18 -4.53 -13.96
C LEU A 40 -11.02 -3.53 -14.76
N TYR A 41 -10.50 -2.32 -15.00
CA TYR A 41 -11.14 -1.33 -15.87
C TYR A 41 -11.34 -1.87 -17.29
N PHE A 42 -10.28 -2.42 -17.89
CA PHE A 42 -10.35 -2.94 -19.25
C PHE A 42 -11.21 -4.21 -19.33
N ALA A 43 -11.11 -5.10 -18.35
CA ALA A 43 -11.93 -6.32 -18.27
C ALA A 43 -13.43 -6.00 -18.19
N PHE A 44 -13.84 -4.96 -17.44
CA PHE A 44 -15.24 -4.56 -17.37
C PHE A 44 -15.73 -3.93 -18.69
N ILE A 45 -14.90 -3.17 -19.39
CA ILE A 45 -15.26 -2.60 -20.71
C ILE A 45 -15.45 -3.71 -21.74
N THR A 46 -14.52 -4.67 -21.80
CA THR A 46 -14.58 -5.77 -22.78
C THR A 46 -15.73 -6.71 -22.49
N TRP A 47 -16.05 -6.96 -21.22
CA TRP A 47 -17.13 -7.87 -20.86
C TRP A 47 -18.52 -7.28 -21.08
N LEU A 48 -18.72 -6.00 -20.78
CA LEU A 48 -20.02 -5.34 -20.97
C LEU A 48 -20.20 -4.73 -22.37
N MET A 49 -19.16 -4.74 -23.22
CA MET A 49 -19.15 -4.14 -24.57
C MET A 49 -19.68 -2.69 -24.58
N HIS A 50 -19.51 -1.98 -23.47
CA HIS A 50 -20.04 -0.64 -23.26
C HIS A 50 -18.93 0.25 -22.68
N PRO A 51 -18.50 1.31 -23.40
CA PRO A 51 -17.33 2.12 -22.98
C PRO A 51 -17.47 2.72 -21.57
N LYS A 52 -18.70 3.05 -21.15
CA LYS A 52 -18.96 3.63 -19.81
C LYS A 52 -18.94 2.59 -18.69
N ALA A 53 -18.92 1.29 -19.00
CA ALA A 53 -18.87 0.23 -17.99
C ALA A 53 -17.55 0.20 -17.22
N GLY A 54 -16.46 0.76 -17.76
CA GLY A 54 -15.17 0.81 -17.08
C GLY A 54 -15.21 1.56 -15.73
N VAL A 55 -16.09 2.57 -15.60
CA VAL A 55 -16.27 3.31 -14.34
C VAL A 55 -16.67 2.38 -13.19
N TRP A 56 -17.46 1.33 -13.46
CA TRP A 56 -17.80 0.31 -12.46
C TRP A 56 -16.59 -0.51 -12.03
N GLY A 57 -15.67 -0.82 -12.95
CA GLY A 57 -14.41 -1.48 -12.62
C GLY A 57 -13.54 -0.65 -11.66
N ILE A 58 -13.46 0.67 -11.88
CA ILE A 58 -12.75 1.59 -10.97
C ILE A 58 -13.43 1.65 -9.60
N LEU A 59 -14.76 1.74 -9.56
CA LEU A 59 -15.52 1.76 -8.30
C LEU A 59 -15.29 0.48 -7.48
N VAL A 60 -15.22 -0.69 -8.12
CA VAL A 60 -14.90 -1.96 -7.46
C VAL A 60 -13.49 -1.95 -6.88
N VAL A 61 -12.50 -1.44 -7.61
CA VAL A 61 -11.11 -1.34 -7.13
C VAL A 61 -11.02 -0.40 -5.93
N PHE A 62 -11.72 0.74 -5.96
CA PHE A 62 -11.79 1.65 -4.81
C PHE A 62 -12.47 1.02 -3.60
N ALA A 63 -13.58 0.32 -3.80
CA ALA A 63 -14.26 -0.38 -2.73
C ALA A 63 -13.37 -1.46 -2.10
N LEU A 64 -12.63 -2.21 -2.93
CA LEU A 64 -11.68 -3.22 -2.48
C LEU A 64 -10.53 -2.60 -1.69
N GLY A 65 -9.95 -1.50 -2.20
CA GLY A 65 -8.91 -0.75 -1.50
C GLY A 65 -9.37 -0.21 -0.15
N LEU A 66 -10.60 0.31 -0.09
CA LEU A 66 -11.20 0.80 1.15
C LEU A 66 -11.45 -0.33 2.16
N ALA A 67 -11.98 -1.47 1.72
CA ALA A 67 -12.16 -2.64 2.57
C ALA A 67 -10.83 -3.15 3.14
N LEU A 68 -9.76 -3.11 2.34
CA LEU A 68 -8.42 -3.47 2.77
C LEU A 68 -7.89 -2.50 3.85
N VAL A 69 -8.11 -1.19 3.69
CA VAL A 69 -7.72 -0.19 4.70
C VAL A 69 -8.46 -0.40 6.02
N ILE A 70 -9.76 -0.73 5.98
CA ILE A 70 -10.56 -1.00 7.19
C ILE A 70 -10.08 -2.26 7.92
N THR A 71 -9.57 -3.25 7.20
CA THR A 71 -9.08 -4.51 7.78
C THR A 71 -7.66 -4.42 8.33
N VAL A 72 -6.91 -3.36 8.03
CA VAL A 72 -5.56 -3.15 8.57
C VAL A 72 -5.64 -2.62 10.02
N PRO A 73 -5.08 -3.35 11.00
CA PRO A 73 -5.11 -2.91 12.40
C PRO A 73 -4.18 -1.70 12.62
N ALA A 74 -4.69 -0.68 13.31
CA ALA A 74 -4.01 0.60 13.55
C ALA A 74 -2.78 0.53 14.49
N LYS A 75 -2.44 -0.66 15.03
CA LYS A 75 -1.32 -0.82 15.96
C LYS A 75 -0.13 -1.48 15.26
N PRO A 76 0.98 -0.74 15.04
CA PRO A 76 2.21 -1.35 14.55
C PRO A 76 2.70 -2.38 15.56
N LYS A 77 2.76 -3.65 15.17
CA LYS A 77 3.38 -4.70 15.98
C LYS A 77 4.88 -4.56 15.79
N VAL A 78 5.55 -3.89 16.72
CA VAL A 78 7.01 -3.80 16.75
C VAL A 78 7.54 -5.22 16.94
N ILE A 79 8.23 -5.73 15.90
CA ILE A 79 8.89 -7.02 15.96
C ILE A 79 10.18 -6.80 16.76
N ASP A 80 10.24 -7.36 17.96
CA ASP A 80 11.42 -7.33 18.82
C ASP A 80 12.42 -8.38 18.33
N LEU A 81 13.42 -7.92 17.56
CA LEU A 81 14.46 -8.77 16.94
C LEU A 81 15.68 -8.99 17.83
N THR A 82 15.63 -8.60 19.10
CA THR A 82 16.73 -8.84 20.05
C THR A 82 16.93 -10.31 20.43
N ARG A 83 16.10 -11.24 19.92
CA ARG A 83 16.19 -12.68 20.23
C ARG A 83 16.98 -13.54 19.24
N THR A 84 17.50 -13.00 18.13
CA THR A 84 18.15 -13.84 17.09
C THR A 84 19.68 -13.70 16.99
N THR A 85 20.32 -12.84 17.77
CA THR A 85 21.80 -12.76 17.86
C THR A 85 22.27 -13.37 19.18
N GLY A 86 22.27 -14.69 19.23
CA GLY A 86 22.71 -15.48 20.37
C GLY A 86 22.92 -16.93 19.98
N ALA A 87 23.80 -17.17 19.00
CA ALA A 87 24.36 -18.48 18.66
C ALA A 87 25.71 -18.28 17.99
#